data_AF-A0A536VHJ9-F1
#
_entry.id   AF-A0A536VHJ9-F1
#
_cell.length_a   1.000
_cell.length_b   1.000
_cell.length_c   1.000
_cell.angle_alpha   90.00
_cell.angle_beta   90.00
_cell.angle_gamma   90.00
#
_symmetry.space_group_name_H-M   'P 1'
#
loop_
_entity.id
_entity.type
_entity.pdbx_description
1 polymer ?
#
loop_
_entity_poly.entity_id
_entity_poly.type
_entity_poly.pdbx_seq_one_letter_code
_entity_poly.pdbx_strand_id
1 'polypeptide(L)'
;MSAARPCSGWAWFSCSGHGSIAAVRLPSEGLPMTRAYNVVDADGHILEPLDLWDKYIDPEFRERRPRFVIDDNGKERLSVEGKLLGNPRGIGSLGSVGARQGIVKPGSLKYAEGRKGGFDPHARIVDMDADGIDAAFLYPSLGLFAGAVEDPGLAAAMCRAYNRWLADYCKPYPERLFGVAMLPMQSVELAVDEMRYAREKLGMRGGFLRPNPYHGKKMISDPMYESFWTMAEDLDFSIGFHEGSTNAMPTVGVDRFEDDRAARHMVSHTMEMML
;
A
#
# COMPACT_ATOMS: atom_id res chain seq x y z
N MET A 1 15.63 -30.87 -53.49
CA MET A 1 15.48 -29.40 -53.54
C MET A 1 15.15 -28.91 -52.14
N SER A 2 16.17 -28.51 -51.39
CA SER A 2 16.02 -27.80 -50.11
C SER A 2 17.12 -26.74 -50.11
N ALA A 3 16.73 -25.48 -50.10
CA ALA A 3 17.62 -24.33 -50.20
C ALA A 3 17.96 -23.80 -48.80
N ALA A 4 19.24 -23.50 -48.63
CA ALA A 4 19.88 -22.97 -47.44
C ALA A 4 19.31 -21.61 -46.98
N ARG A 5 19.44 -21.32 -45.67
CA ARG A 5 19.50 -19.96 -45.14
C ARG A 5 20.92 -19.71 -44.60
N PRO A 6 21.54 -18.55 -44.87
CA PRO A 6 22.95 -18.31 -44.57
C PRO A 6 23.17 -17.74 -43.17
N CYS A 7 24.31 -18.13 -42.58
CA CYS A 7 24.96 -17.42 -41.49
C CYS A 7 25.61 -16.12 -42.01
N SER A 8 25.38 -15.01 -41.31
CA SER A 8 26.26 -13.83 -41.24
C SER A 8 25.72 -12.91 -40.13
N GLY A 9 26.50 -12.28 -39.26
CA GLY A 9 27.93 -12.11 -39.25
C GLY A 9 28.42 -11.68 -37.87
N TRP A 10 29.68 -11.97 -37.63
CA TRP A 10 30.48 -11.54 -36.49
C TRP A 10 30.97 -10.12 -36.74
N ALA A 11 30.91 -9.26 -35.72
CA ALA A 11 31.70 -8.04 -35.64
C ALA A 11 32.48 -8.04 -34.32
N TRP A 12 33.79 -7.86 -34.50
CA TRP A 12 34.89 -8.01 -33.57
C TRP A 12 34.88 -7.02 -32.40
N PHE A 13 35.16 -7.52 -31.19
CA PHE A 13 36.04 -6.84 -30.24
C PHE A 13 37.07 -7.85 -29.74
N SER A 14 38.33 -7.57 -30.03
CA SER A 14 39.49 -8.30 -29.54
C SER A 14 40.06 -7.50 -28.37
N CYS A 15 40.10 -8.10 -27.18
CA CYS A 15 41.25 -7.96 -26.29
C CYS A 15 41.34 -9.16 -25.33
N SER A 16 42.44 -9.88 -25.49
CA SER A 16 43.05 -11.00 -24.74
C SER A 16 42.86 -11.06 -23.22
N GLY A 17 42.50 -12.26 -22.73
CA GLY A 17 42.68 -12.69 -21.32
C GLY A 17 41.78 -13.85 -20.92
N HIS A 18 42.18 -15.10 -21.19
CA HIS A 18 41.39 -16.30 -20.87
C HIS A 18 41.43 -16.63 -19.36
N GLY A 19 40.51 -16.05 -18.60
CA GLY A 19 39.96 -16.67 -17.38
C GLY A 19 38.63 -17.33 -17.74
N SER A 20 38.46 -18.60 -17.40
CA SER A 20 37.23 -19.36 -17.65
C SER A 20 36.04 -18.74 -16.90
N ILE A 21 35.18 -17.99 -17.61
CA ILE A 21 33.90 -17.53 -17.08
C ILE A 21 32.93 -18.70 -17.14
N ALA A 22 32.61 -19.27 -15.98
CA ALA A 22 31.54 -20.23 -15.86
C ALA A 22 30.23 -19.59 -16.35
N ALA A 23 29.57 -20.25 -17.30
CA ALA A 23 28.24 -19.85 -17.73
C ALA A 23 27.30 -19.88 -16.51
N VAL A 24 26.85 -18.71 -16.07
CA VAL A 24 25.78 -18.59 -15.10
C VAL A 24 24.52 -19.14 -15.76
N ARG A 25 24.07 -20.31 -15.31
CA ARG A 25 22.75 -20.83 -15.63
C ARG A 25 21.73 -19.87 -15.03
N LEU A 26 21.01 -19.15 -15.89
CA LEU A 26 19.76 -18.51 -15.49
C LEU A 26 18.83 -19.60 -14.92
N PRO A 27 18.11 -19.35 -13.81
CA PRO A 27 17.17 -20.32 -13.26
C PRO A 27 16.17 -20.72 -14.34
N SER A 28 16.05 -22.03 -14.56
CA SER A 28 15.08 -22.62 -15.47
C SER A 28 13.66 -22.38 -14.97
N GLU A 29 12.85 -21.78 -15.84
CA GLU A 29 11.38 -21.87 -15.91
C GLU A 29 10.64 -21.68 -14.59
N GLY A 30 10.21 -20.43 -14.35
CA GLY A 30 9.13 -20.15 -13.42
C GLY A 30 7.89 -20.96 -13.79
N LEU A 31 7.22 -21.51 -12.77
CA LEU A 31 5.93 -22.19 -12.89
C LEU A 31 5.01 -21.39 -13.83
N PRO A 32 4.33 -22.03 -14.80
CA PRO A 32 3.41 -21.33 -15.67
C PRO A 32 2.38 -20.60 -14.81
N MET A 33 2.22 -19.30 -15.03
CA MET A 33 1.14 -18.53 -14.43
C MET A 33 -0.18 -19.26 -14.72
N THR A 34 -0.80 -19.83 -13.70
CA THR A 34 -2.02 -20.65 -13.79
C THR A 34 -3.21 -19.88 -14.34
N ARG A 35 -3.14 -18.54 -14.31
CA ARG A 35 -4.17 -17.61 -14.72
C ARG A 35 -3.60 -16.49 -15.59
N ALA A 36 -4.24 -16.22 -16.71
CA ALA A 36 -4.02 -14.99 -17.47
C ALA A 36 -4.80 -13.84 -16.81
N TYR A 37 -4.15 -12.69 -16.63
CA TYR A 37 -4.78 -11.47 -16.12
C TYR A 37 -4.94 -10.48 -17.28
N ASN A 38 -6.18 -10.08 -17.60
CA ASN A 38 -6.47 -9.08 -18.63
C ASN A 38 -6.64 -7.69 -17.99
N VAL A 39 -7.34 -7.61 -16.86
CA VAL A 39 -7.56 -6.36 -16.12
C VAL A 39 -7.05 -6.53 -14.70
N VAL A 40 -6.07 -5.69 -14.34
CA VAL A 40 -5.52 -5.63 -12.99
C VAL A 40 -5.85 -4.26 -12.40
N ASP A 41 -6.60 -4.26 -11.31
CA ASP A 41 -6.83 -3.07 -10.50
C ASP A 41 -5.59 -2.81 -9.65
N ALA A 42 -4.87 -1.74 -9.97
CA ALA A 42 -3.65 -1.34 -9.28
C ALA A 42 -3.91 -0.45 -8.05
N ASP A 43 -5.16 -0.06 -7.79
CA ASP A 43 -5.55 0.89 -6.74
C ASP A 43 -6.88 0.51 -6.07
N GLY A 44 -6.96 -0.76 -5.66
CA GLY A 44 -8.09 -1.25 -4.88
C GLY A 44 -7.94 -0.85 -3.41
N HIS A 45 -9.01 -0.40 -2.77
CA HIS A 45 -9.00 -0.14 -1.32
C HIS A 45 -9.83 -1.15 -0.55
N ILE A 46 -9.34 -1.55 0.62
CA ILE A 46 -10.15 -2.23 1.63
C ILE A 46 -10.76 -1.22 2.62
N LEU A 47 -11.77 -1.67 3.35
CA LEU A 47 -12.27 -0.99 4.53
C LEU A 47 -11.92 -1.88 5.73
N GLU A 48 -10.95 -1.44 6.53
CA GLU A 48 -10.48 -2.15 7.72
C GLU A 48 -11.62 -2.35 8.74
N PRO A 49 -11.82 -3.57 9.27
CA PRO A 49 -12.73 -3.79 10.38
C PRO A 49 -12.34 -2.91 11.57
N LEU A 50 -13.36 -2.35 12.26
CA LEU A 50 -13.12 -1.46 13.40
C LEU A 50 -12.40 -2.17 14.57
N ASP A 51 -12.47 -3.50 14.62
CA ASP A 51 -11.81 -4.35 15.62
C ASP A 51 -10.50 -4.97 15.13
N LEU A 52 -9.97 -4.55 13.98
CA LEU A 52 -8.71 -5.05 13.41
C LEU A 52 -7.59 -4.96 14.44
N TRP A 53 -7.34 -3.76 14.99
CA TRP A 53 -6.25 -3.58 15.95
C TRP A 53 -6.55 -4.20 17.32
N ASP A 54 -7.83 -4.43 17.69
CA ASP A 54 -8.16 -5.19 18.90
C ASP A 54 -7.66 -6.65 18.79
N LYS A 55 -7.82 -7.24 17.60
CA LYS A 55 -7.55 -8.65 17.33
C LYS A 55 -6.11 -8.94 16.96
N TYR A 56 -5.48 -8.06 16.17
CA TYR A 56 -4.21 -8.34 15.52
C TYR A 56 -3.01 -7.61 16.12
N ILE A 57 -3.19 -6.57 16.96
CA ILE A 57 -2.05 -5.87 17.54
C ILE A 57 -1.36 -6.71 18.62
N ASP A 58 -0.04 -6.57 18.72
CA ASP A 58 0.73 -7.31 19.71
C ASP A 58 0.33 -6.91 21.14
N PRO A 59 0.31 -7.85 22.10
CA PRO A 59 -0.25 -7.62 23.43
C PRO A 59 0.29 -6.38 24.16
N GLU A 60 1.57 -6.07 23.98
CA GLU A 60 2.24 -4.93 24.62
C GLU A 60 1.69 -3.57 24.17
N PHE A 61 1.14 -3.48 22.95
CA PHE A 61 0.61 -2.25 22.38
C PHE A 61 -0.91 -2.13 22.52
N ARG A 62 -1.59 -3.15 23.07
CA ARG A 62 -3.07 -3.17 23.13
C ARG A 62 -3.65 -1.93 23.78
N GLU A 63 -3.10 -1.44 24.88
CA GLU A 63 -3.66 -0.25 25.54
C GLU A 63 -3.52 1.03 24.69
N ARG A 64 -2.49 1.10 23.84
CA ARG A 64 -2.17 2.25 22.98
C ARG A 64 -2.70 2.13 21.55
N ARG A 65 -3.35 1.01 21.22
CA ARG A 65 -3.85 0.70 19.88
C ARG A 65 -4.85 1.76 19.38
N PRO A 66 -5.05 1.87 18.06
CA PRO A 66 -6.10 2.70 17.50
C PRO A 66 -7.48 2.34 18.05
N ARG A 67 -8.22 3.36 18.46
CA ARG A 67 -9.60 3.21 18.94
C ARG A 67 -10.53 4.06 18.11
N PHE A 68 -11.68 3.48 17.79
CA PHE A 68 -12.77 4.25 17.21
C PHE A 68 -13.44 5.09 18.29
N VAL A 69 -13.66 6.37 18.02
CA VAL A 69 -14.36 7.31 18.91
C VAL A 69 -15.35 8.17 18.13
N ILE A 70 -16.36 8.68 18.81
CA ILE A 70 -17.23 9.72 18.30
C ILE A 70 -16.74 11.05 18.88
N ASP A 71 -16.45 12.03 18.02
CA ASP A 71 -16.03 13.36 18.46
C ASP A 71 -17.21 14.23 18.95
N ASP A 72 -16.91 15.42 19.46
CA ASP A 72 -17.89 16.38 19.98
C ASP A 72 -18.91 16.84 18.91
N ASN A 73 -18.60 16.65 17.63
CA ASN A 73 -19.48 16.98 16.50
C ASN A 73 -20.31 15.77 16.04
N GLY A 74 -20.27 14.66 16.77
CA GLY A 74 -20.98 13.42 16.44
C GLY A 74 -20.38 12.66 15.27
N LYS A 75 -19.10 12.90 14.92
CA LYS A 75 -18.43 12.25 13.80
C LYS A 75 -17.56 11.08 14.25
N GLU A 76 -17.58 10.04 13.45
CA GLU A 76 -16.76 8.85 13.60
C GLU A 76 -15.29 9.16 13.30
N ARG A 77 -14.39 8.90 14.26
CA ARG A 77 -12.96 9.22 14.21
C ARG A 77 -12.11 8.03 14.64
N LEU A 78 -10.90 7.96 14.11
CA LEU A 78 -9.87 7.06 14.61
C LEU A 78 -8.99 7.83 15.61
N SER A 79 -8.86 7.35 16.84
CA SER A 79 -8.03 7.95 17.89
C SER A 79 -6.78 7.11 18.12
N VAL A 80 -5.60 7.74 18.05
CA VAL A 80 -4.29 7.12 18.29
C VAL A 80 -3.41 8.14 18.99
N GLU A 81 -2.71 7.76 20.06
CA GLU A 81 -1.84 8.68 20.83
C GLU A 81 -2.55 9.97 21.31
N GLY A 82 -3.84 9.87 21.64
CA GLY A 82 -4.65 11.02 22.03
C GLY A 82 -4.99 11.99 20.89
N LYS A 83 -4.62 11.67 19.64
CA LYS A 83 -4.93 12.44 18.44
C LYS A 83 -6.10 11.83 17.68
N LEU A 84 -6.99 12.67 17.17
CA LEU A 84 -8.04 12.26 16.25
C LEU A 84 -7.50 12.27 14.81
N LEU A 85 -7.25 11.10 14.25
CA LEU A 85 -6.82 10.92 12.87
C LEU A 85 -7.99 10.98 11.89
N GLY A 86 -7.69 11.36 10.63
CA GLY A 86 -8.65 11.43 9.53
C GLY A 86 -9.29 12.81 9.32
N ASN A 87 -10.21 12.87 8.35
CA ASN A 87 -10.86 14.12 7.93
C ASN A 87 -11.91 14.60 8.95
N PRO A 88 -11.97 15.89 9.35
CA PRO A 88 -13.00 16.48 10.22
C PRO A 88 -14.46 16.10 9.89
N ARG A 89 -14.74 15.74 8.63
CA ARG A 89 -16.05 15.25 8.18
C ARG A 89 -16.37 13.80 8.60
N GLY A 90 -15.45 13.11 9.26
CA GLY A 90 -15.56 11.73 9.76
C GLY A 90 -15.10 10.67 8.76
N ILE A 91 -14.78 9.49 9.29
CA ILE A 91 -14.30 8.34 8.49
C ILE A 91 -15.40 7.70 7.64
N GLY A 92 -16.68 7.96 7.92
CA GLY A 92 -17.81 7.43 7.13
C GLY A 92 -17.78 7.82 5.64
N SER A 93 -17.08 8.90 5.29
CA SER A 93 -16.83 9.25 3.89
C SER A 93 -16.02 8.19 3.13
N LEU A 94 -15.16 7.41 3.80
CA LEU A 94 -14.43 6.30 3.18
C LEU A 94 -15.38 5.19 2.71
N GLY A 95 -16.46 4.92 3.45
CA GLY A 95 -17.49 3.94 3.07
C GLY A 95 -18.29 4.34 1.83
N SER A 96 -18.20 5.61 1.40
CA SER A 96 -18.85 6.12 0.18
C SER A 96 -17.97 6.02 -1.08
N VAL A 97 -16.69 5.66 -0.95
CA VAL A 97 -15.78 5.48 -2.09
C VAL A 97 -16.27 4.31 -2.95
N GLY A 98 -16.37 4.53 -4.27
CA GLY A 98 -17.00 3.58 -5.21
C GLY A 98 -18.52 3.73 -5.37
N ALA A 99 -19.18 4.62 -4.62
CA ALA A 99 -20.56 5.01 -4.93
C ALA A 99 -20.61 5.91 -6.18
N ARG A 100 -21.60 5.71 -7.06
CA ARG A 100 -21.81 6.63 -8.19
C ARG A 100 -22.11 8.04 -7.66
N GLN A 101 -21.55 9.03 -8.33
CA GLN A 101 -21.72 10.44 -7.96
C GLN A 101 -23.21 10.79 -7.83
N GLY A 102 -23.57 11.45 -6.73
CA GLY A 102 -24.94 11.88 -6.44
C GLY A 102 -25.84 10.82 -5.76
N ILE A 103 -25.42 9.56 -5.64
CA ILE A 103 -26.20 8.52 -4.95
C ILE A 103 -26.06 8.65 -3.42
N VAL A 104 -24.84 8.89 -2.95
CA VAL A 104 -24.56 9.04 -1.52
C VAL A 104 -24.36 10.51 -1.20
N LYS A 105 -25.12 11.05 -0.25
CA LYS A 105 -24.89 12.40 0.25
C LYS A 105 -23.59 12.41 1.08
N PRO A 106 -22.66 13.35 0.85
CA PRO A 106 -21.45 13.44 1.65
C PRO A 106 -21.76 13.53 3.14
N GLY A 107 -21.14 12.66 3.95
CA GLY A 107 -21.28 12.66 5.41
C GLY A 107 -22.57 12.04 5.95
N SER A 108 -23.38 11.36 5.12
CA SER A 108 -24.61 10.68 5.56
C SER A 108 -24.44 9.19 5.85
N LEU A 109 -23.33 8.56 5.43
CA LEU A 109 -23.03 7.16 5.72
C LEU A 109 -22.11 7.03 6.92
N LYS A 110 -22.39 6.04 7.77
CA LYS A 110 -21.44 5.53 8.75
C LYS A 110 -20.41 4.64 8.06
N TYR A 111 -19.23 4.50 8.67
CA TYR A 111 -18.17 3.66 8.14
C TYR A 111 -18.62 2.21 7.93
N ALA A 112 -19.31 1.64 8.92
CA ALA A 112 -19.83 0.27 8.87
C ALA A 112 -20.94 0.05 7.81
N GLU A 113 -21.48 1.13 7.23
CA GLU A 113 -22.48 1.08 6.16
C GLU A 113 -21.85 1.12 4.76
N GLY A 114 -20.51 1.12 4.67
CA GLY A 114 -19.80 0.99 3.41
C GLY A 114 -20.14 -0.30 2.65
N ARG A 115 -19.81 -0.34 1.35
CA ARG A 115 -20.08 -1.53 0.53
C ARG A 115 -19.42 -2.77 1.12
N LYS A 116 -20.15 -3.90 1.11
CA LYS A 116 -19.68 -5.17 1.66
C LYS A 116 -18.35 -5.64 1.07
N GLY A 117 -18.13 -5.46 -0.24
CA GLY A 117 -16.85 -5.79 -0.90
C GLY A 117 -15.64 -5.01 -0.36
N GLY A 118 -15.86 -3.88 0.33
CA GLY A 118 -14.80 -3.19 1.07
C GLY A 118 -14.30 -4.00 2.27
N PHE A 119 -15.19 -4.73 2.96
CA PHE A 119 -14.94 -5.41 4.23
C PHE A 119 -14.76 -6.93 4.12
N ASP A 120 -15.35 -7.55 3.09
CA ASP A 120 -15.44 -9.00 2.94
C ASP A 120 -14.88 -9.46 1.58
N PRO A 121 -13.85 -10.34 1.54
CA PRO A 121 -13.27 -10.80 0.29
C PRO A 121 -14.27 -11.61 -0.57
N HIS A 122 -15.23 -12.30 0.04
CA HIS A 122 -16.24 -13.07 -0.70
C HIS A 122 -17.23 -12.16 -1.42
N ALA A 123 -17.61 -11.05 -0.78
CA ALA A 123 -18.43 -10.02 -1.43
C ALA A 123 -17.63 -9.28 -2.52
N ARG A 124 -16.35 -8.99 -2.28
CA ARG A 124 -15.48 -8.31 -3.25
C ARG A 124 -15.36 -9.08 -4.56
N ILE A 125 -15.16 -10.38 -4.49
CA ILE A 125 -14.96 -11.20 -5.69
C ILE A 125 -16.18 -11.13 -6.62
N VAL A 126 -17.39 -11.06 -6.06
CA VAL A 126 -18.62 -10.87 -6.85
C VAL A 126 -18.63 -9.50 -7.54
N ASP A 127 -18.22 -8.44 -6.83
CA ASP A 127 -18.11 -7.10 -7.42
C ASP A 127 -17.03 -7.07 -8.53
N MET A 128 -15.86 -7.67 -8.30
CA MET A 128 -14.78 -7.77 -9.29
C MET A 128 -15.20 -8.54 -10.54
N ASP A 129 -15.96 -9.63 -10.39
CA ASP A 129 -16.48 -10.41 -11.52
C ASP A 129 -17.51 -9.61 -12.34
N ALA A 130 -18.33 -8.79 -11.68
CA ALA A 130 -19.28 -7.91 -12.34
C ALA A 130 -18.59 -6.77 -13.12
N ASP A 131 -17.46 -6.27 -12.59
CA ASP A 131 -16.67 -5.19 -13.21
C ASP A 131 -15.61 -5.70 -14.20
N GLY A 132 -15.43 -7.02 -14.33
CA GLY A 132 -14.47 -7.64 -15.23
C GLY A 132 -13.01 -7.50 -14.78
N ILE A 133 -12.75 -7.38 -13.47
CA ILE A 133 -11.43 -7.22 -12.87
C ILE A 133 -10.86 -8.60 -12.52
N ASP A 134 -9.71 -8.98 -13.08
CA ASP A 134 -9.11 -10.30 -12.83
C ASP A 134 -8.34 -10.35 -11.52
N ALA A 135 -7.64 -9.27 -11.17
CA ALA A 135 -6.86 -9.15 -9.94
C ALA A 135 -6.90 -7.72 -9.39
N ALA A 136 -6.74 -7.57 -8.07
CA ALA A 136 -6.68 -6.28 -7.40
C ALA A 136 -5.54 -6.22 -6.38
N PHE A 137 -4.78 -5.13 -6.41
CA PHE A 137 -3.86 -4.72 -5.35
C PHE A 137 -4.60 -3.90 -4.31
N LEU A 138 -4.51 -4.32 -3.05
CA LEU A 138 -5.35 -3.82 -1.96
C LEU A 138 -4.55 -2.92 -1.00
N TYR A 139 -4.83 -1.62 -1.06
CA TYR A 139 -4.31 -0.57 -0.20
C TYR A 139 -5.22 -0.33 1.02
N PRO A 140 -4.66 0.19 2.12
CA PRO A 140 -5.46 0.59 3.28
C PRO A 140 -6.37 1.78 2.99
N SER A 141 -7.39 1.97 3.84
CA SER A 141 -8.17 3.20 3.91
C SER A 141 -7.89 3.95 5.22
N LEU A 142 -8.05 3.29 6.36
CA LEU A 142 -7.69 3.83 7.67
C LEU A 142 -6.18 3.79 7.90
N GLY A 143 -5.49 2.76 7.38
CA GLY A 143 -4.04 2.62 7.49
C GLY A 143 -3.25 3.75 6.83
N LEU A 144 -3.84 4.50 5.89
CA LEU A 144 -3.25 5.72 5.32
C LEU A 144 -2.95 6.81 6.37
N PHE A 145 -3.55 6.72 7.56
CA PHE A 145 -3.31 7.65 8.65
C PHE A 145 -2.15 7.24 9.55
N ALA A 146 -1.56 6.05 9.37
CA ALA A 146 -0.48 5.56 10.23
C ALA A 146 0.78 6.43 10.18
N GLY A 147 1.00 7.19 9.10
CA GLY A 147 2.10 8.17 9.02
C GLY A 147 2.01 9.31 10.04
N ALA A 148 0.84 9.52 10.67
CA ALA A 148 0.63 10.54 11.70
C ALA A 148 0.96 10.08 13.13
N VAL A 149 1.25 8.78 13.32
CA VAL A 149 1.72 8.22 14.59
C VAL A 149 3.15 8.70 14.85
N GLU A 150 3.45 9.12 16.07
CA GLU A 150 4.77 9.63 16.45
C GLU A 150 5.69 8.55 16.99
N ASP A 151 5.19 7.65 17.85
CA ASP A 151 6.00 6.57 18.40
C ASP A 151 6.31 5.51 17.33
N PRO A 152 7.59 5.30 16.97
CA PRO A 152 7.96 4.34 15.93
C PRO A 152 7.55 2.90 16.29
N GLY A 153 7.63 2.53 17.58
CA GLY A 153 7.24 1.19 18.05
C GLY A 153 5.74 0.92 17.85
N LEU A 154 4.88 1.87 18.24
CA LEU A 154 3.44 1.77 18.01
C LEU A 154 3.10 1.78 16.51
N ALA A 155 3.76 2.62 15.71
CA ALA A 155 3.56 2.64 14.26
C ALA A 155 3.90 1.28 13.63
N ALA A 156 5.02 0.66 14.02
CA ALA A 156 5.40 -0.67 13.57
C ALA A 156 4.40 -1.74 14.00
N ALA A 157 3.95 -1.71 15.25
CA ALA A 157 2.93 -2.65 15.74
C ALA A 157 1.60 -2.51 14.99
N MET A 158 1.18 -1.29 14.67
CA MET A 158 0.00 -1.02 13.86
C MET A 158 0.14 -1.55 12.43
N CYS A 159 1.29 -1.36 11.79
CA CYS A 159 1.58 -1.90 10.46
C CYS A 159 1.57 -3.43 10.48
N ARG A 160 2.25 -4.05 11.46
CA ARG A 160 2.29 -5.51 11.63
C ARG A 160 0.90 -6.11 11.86
N ALA A 161 0.05 -5.45 12.64
CA ALA A 161 -1.33 -5.88 12.87
C ALA A 161 -2.13 -5.85 11.56
N TYR A 162 -2.05 -4.74 10.83
CA TYR A 162 -2.70 -4.58 9.54
C TYR A 162 -2.23 -5.60 8.51
N ASN A 163 -0.92 -5.77 8.36
CA ASN A 163 -0.35 -6.68 7.37
C ASN A 163 -0.78 -8.13 7.64
N ARG A 164 -0.79 -8.56 8.91
CA ARG A 164 -1.33 -9.89 9.31
C ARG A 164 -2.79 -10.04 8.92
N TRP A 165 -3.63 -9.06 9.25
CA TRP A 165 -5.04 -9.07 8.92
C TRP A 165 -5.28 -9.09 7.39
N LEU A 166 -4.55 -8.27 6.63
CA LEU A 166 -4.71 -8.19 5.18
C LEU A 166 -4.28 -9.49 4.50
N ALA A 167 -3.25 -10.16 5.02
CA ALA A 167 -2.87 -11.49 4.54
C ALA A 167 -4.01 -12.50 4.74
N ASP A 168 -4.67 -12.49 5.90
CA ASP A 168 -5.85 -13.33 6.16
C ASP A 168 -7.04 -12.95 5.27
N TYR A 169 -7.25 -11.67 4.98
CA TYR A 169 -8.27 -11.19 4.04
C TYR A 169 -8.04 -11.72 2.62
N CYS A 170 -6.79 -11.72 2.15
CA CYS A 170 -6.46 -12.15 0.77
C CYS A 170 -6.44 -13.68 0.61
N LYS A 171 -6.22 -14.42 1.70
CA LYS A 171 -6.04 -15.88 1.72
C LYS A 171 -7.13 -16.69 1.00
N PRO A 172 -8.43 -16.34 1.01
CA PRO A 172 -9.45 -17.09 0.30
C PRO A 172 -9.30 -17.04 -1.23
N TYR A 173 -8.63 -16.01 -1.77
CA TYR A 173 -8.49 -15.78 -3.21
C TYR A 173 -7.06 -15.32 -3.58
N PRO A 174 -6.02 -16.15 -3.32
CA PRO A 174 -4.63 -15.73 -3.38
C PRO A 174 -4.11 -15.47 -4.81
N GLU A 175 -4.85 -15.93 -5.83
CA GLU A 175 -4.56 -15.63 -7.23
C GLU A 175 -5.27 -14.36 -7.73
N ARG A 176 -6.07 -13.68 -6.90
CA ARG A 176 -6.84 -12.50 -7.33
C ARG A 176 -6.68 -11.30 -6.41
N LEU A 177 -6.46 -11.52 -5.12
CA LEU A 177 -6.33 -10.47 -4.13
C LEU A 177 -4.87 -10.40 -3.67
N PHE A 178 -4.25 -9.25 -3.88
CA PHE A 178 -2.85 -9.00 -3.55
C PHE A 178 -2.78 -7.87 -2.53
N GLY A 179 -2.44 -8.19 -1.28
CA GLY A 179 -2.29 -7.19 -0.24
C GLY A 179 -1.05 -6.31 -0.44
N VAL A 180 -1.22 -5.00 -0.25
CA VAL A 180 -0.11 -4.03 -0.23
C VAL A 180 0.23 -3.68 1.21
N ALA A 181 1.47 -3.95 1.61
CA ALA A 181 1.92 -3.80 2.99
C ALA A 181 1.96 -2.33 3.45
N MET A 182 1.53 -2.10 4.69
CA MET A 182 1.87 -0.90 5.46
C MET A 182 3.32 -0.98 5.95
N LEU A 183 4.05 0.13 5.85
CA LEU A 183 5.45 0.24 6.30
C LEU A 183 5.62 1.43 7.28
N PRO A 184 6.21 1.21 8.48
CA PRO A 184 6.33 2.24 9.53
C PRO A 184 7.52 3.18 9.31
N MET A 185 7.38 4.14 8.38
CA MET A 185 8.45 5.09 8.02
C MET A 185 8.86 6.10 9.12
N GLN A 186 8.31 5.98 10.33
CA GLN A 186 8.82 6.66 11.52
C GLN A 186 10.21 6.15 11.95
N SER A 187 10.62 4.96 11.51
CA SER A 187 11.98 4.43 11.64
C SER A 187 12.31 3.59 10.41
N VAL A 188 13.45 3.90 9.78
CA VAL A 188 13.93 3.18 8.59
C VAL A 188 14.22 1.72 8.94
N GLU A 189 14.78 1.47 10.12
CA GLU A 189 15.08 0.12 10.62
C GLU A 189 13.80 -0.71 10.79
N LEU A 190 12.78 -0.15 11.47
CA LEU A 190 11.50 -0.84 11.65
C LEU A 190 10.75 -1.02 10.32
N ALA A 191 10.90 -0.09 9.38
CA ALA A 191 10.31 -0.21 8.04
C ALA A 191 10.95 -1.35 7.24
N VAL A 192 12.28 -1.49 7.29
CA VAL A 192 13.03 -2.60 6.69
C VAL A 192 12.62 -3.94 7.30
N ASP A 193 12.50 -4.02 8.63
CA ASP A 193 12.08 -5.23 9.32
C ASP A 193 10.64 -5.63 8.97
N GLU A 194 9.74 -4.66 8.85
CA GLU A 194 8.36 -4.90 8.43
C GLU A 194 8.29 -5.35 6.97
N MET A 195 9.07 -4.73 6.08
CA MET A 195 9.15 -5.11 4.67
C MET A 195 9.60 -6.57 4.52
N ARG A 196 10.66 -6.95 5.24
CA ARG A 196 11.14 -8.34 5.29
C ARG A 196 10.05 -9.28 5.77
N TYR A 197 9.37 -8.94 6.86
CA TYR A 197 8.30 -9.78 7.39
C TYR A 197 7.14 -9.94 6.40
N ALA A 198 6.68 -8.84 5.80
CA ALA A 198 5.61 -8.85 4.82
C ALA A 198 5.95 -9.74 3.62
N ARG A 199 7.19 -9.65 3.11
CA ARG A 199 7.67 -10.49 2.02
C ARG A 199 7.81 -11.96 2.42
N GLU A 200 8.61 -12.23 3.45
CA GLU A 200 9.05 -13.60 3.77
C GLU A 200 8.01 -14.41 4.54
N LYS A 201 7.15 -13.76 5.35
CA LYS A 201 6.16 -14.45 6.20
C LYS A 201 4.74 -14.37 5.68
N LEU A 202 4.39 -13.27 5.02
CA LEU A 202 3.03 -13.06 4.51
C LEU A 202 2.91 -13.24 2.99
N GLY A 203 4.04 -13.32 2.27
CA GLY A 203 4.05 -13.48 0.82
C GLY A 203 3.62 -12.24 0.05
N MET A 204 3.57 -11.07 0.70
CA MET A 204 3.27 -9.81 0.03
C MET A 204 4.37 -9.46 -0.97
N ARG A 205 3.99 -8.81 -2.08
CA ARG A 205 4.89 -8.46 -3.19
C ARG A 205 5.20 -6.97 -3.26
N GLY A 206 4.53 -6.18 -2.44
CA GLY A 206 4.75 -4.75 -2.39
C GLY A 206 4.15 -4.13 -1.14
N GLY A 207 4.55 -2.89 -0.91
CA GLY A 207 4.09 -2.03 0.15
C GLY A 207 3.81 -0.66 -0.40
N PHE A 208 3.19 0.19 0.41
CA PHE A 208 2.98 1.57 0.02
C PHE A 208 3.69 2.51 0.96
N LEU A 209 4.07 3.65 0.41
CA LEU A 209 4.50 4.82 1.14
C LEU A 209 3.58 5.98 0.82
N ARG A 210 3.33 6.81 1.82
CA ARG A 210 2.90 8.16 1.54
C ARG A 210 4.10 8.95 1.04
N PRO A 211 3.97 9.77 -0.01
CA PRO A 211 5.09 10.56 -0.52
C PRO A 211 5.44 11.75 0.40
N ASN A 212 4.68 11.95 1.48
CA ASN A 212 4.88 13.03 2.46
C ASN A 212 6.20 12.87 3.24
N PRO A 213 6.80 13.97 3.71
CA PRO A 213 8.06 13.92 4.44
C PRO A 213 7.94 13.25 5.82
N TYR A 214 9.00 12.56 6.21
CA TYR A 214 9.25 12.05 7.57
C TYR A 214 10.49 12.71 8.18
N HIS A 215 10.86 12.36 9.42
CA HIS A 215 12.13 12.72 10.04
C HIS A 215 12.57 14.20 9.94
N GLY A 216 11.62 15.12 10.20
CA GLY A 216 11.90 16.56 10.20
C GLY A 216 12.01 17.18 8.81
N LYS A 217 11.12 16.80 7.89
CA LYS A 217 10.99 17.28 6.49
C LYS A 217 11.87 16.56 5.45
N LYS A 218 12.39 15.38 5.76
CA LYS A 218 13.16 14.59 4.80
C LYS A 218 12.22 13.86 3.84
N MET A 219 12.41 14.12 2.55
CA MET A 219 11.72 13.45 1.46
C MET A 219 12.31 12.06 1.23
N ILE A 220 11.55 11.19 0.57
CA ILE A 220 11.91 9.79 0.33
C ILE A 220 13.22 9.60 -0.48
N SER A 221 13.70 10.68 -1.12
CA SER A 221 14.95 10.79 -1.84
C SER A 221 16.17 11.05 -0.95
N ASP A 222 15.98 11.36 0.34
CA ASP A 222 17.07 11.61 1.28
C ASP A 222 17.93 10.34 1.46
N PRO A 223 19.28 10.47 1.48
CA PRO A 223 20.19 9.33 1.65
C PRO A 223 19.94 8.48 2.90
N MET A 224 19.24 8.99 3.92
CA MET A 224 18.88 8.20 5.10
C MET A 224 18.01 6.98 4.76
N TYR A 225 17.27 7.01 3.65
CA TYR A 225 16.39 5.91 3.21
C TYR A 225 17.10 4.89 2.32
N GLU A 226 18.40 5.03 2.08
CA GLU A 226 19.15 4.13 1.18
C GLU A 226 19.02 2.65 1.60
N SER A 227 19.07 2.36 2.90
CA SER A 227 18.92 0.99 3.41
C SER A 227 17.50 0.43 3.18
N PHE A 228 16.48 1.30 3.16
CA PHE A 228 15.12 0.93 2.81
C PHE A 228 15.01 0.56 1.33
N TRP A 229 15.59 1.37 0.44
CA TRP A 229 15.59 1.10 -1.01
C TRP A 229 16.40 -0.13 -1.38
N THR A 230 17.58 -0.30 -0.76
CA THR A 230 18.39 -1.52 -0.89
C THR A 230 17.58 -2.74 -0.49
N MET A 231 16.85 -2.69 0.63
CA MET A 231 16.00 -3.81 1.05
C MET A 231 14.87 -4.11 0.07
N ALA A 232 14.23 -3.07 -0.48
CA ALA A 232 13.16 -3.24 -1.47
C ALA A 232 13.68 -3.91 -2.74
N GLU A 233 14.87 -3.53 -3.21
CA GLU A 233 15.56 -4.18 -4.33
C GLU A 233 15.90 -5.64 -4.01
N ASP A 234 16.57 -5.90 -2.88
CA ASP A 234 17.00 -7.23 -2.46
C ASP A 234 15.84 -8.24 -2.36
N LEU A 235 14.66 -7.76 -1.94
CA LEU A 235 13.47 -8.60 -1.74
C LEU A 235 12.59 -8.74 -2.98
N ASP A 236 12.91 -8.04 -4.08
CA ASP A 236 12.03 -7.85 -5.23
C ASP A 236 10.65 -7.37 -4.77
N PHE A 237 10.63 -6.27 -4.02
CA PHE A 237 9.47 -5.75 -3.31
C PHE A 237 9.08 -4.37 -3.85
N SER A 238 7.93 -4.30 -4.53
CA SER A 238 7.45 -3.06 -5.16
C SER A 238 6.97 -2.03 -4.13
N ILE A 239 7.32 -0.76 -4.32
CA ILE A 239 6.84 0.35 -3.49
C ILE A 239 5.89 1.24 -4.28
N GLY A 240 4.62 1.23 -3.90
CA GLY A 240 3.60 2.13 -4.43
C GLY A 240 3.55 3.44 -3.64
N PHE A 241 3.49 4.59 -4.32
CA PHE A 241 3.27 5.87 -3.65
C PHE A 241 1.79 6.20 -3.66
N HIS A 242 1.17 6.23 -2.48
CA HIS A 242 -0.26 6.48 -2.32
C HIS A 242 -0.50 7.52 -1.23
N GLU A 243 -1.11 8.64 -1.59
CA GLU A 243 -1.36 9.78 -0.69
C GLU A 243 -2.70 9.63 0.05
N GLY A 244 -2.79 10.21 1.25
CA GLY A 244 -3.91 10.05 2.18
C GLY A 244 -4.79 11.28 2.37
N SER A 245 -4.81 12.24 1.46
CA SER A 245 -5.48 13.54 1.50
C SER A 245 -5.32 14.33 2.81
N THR A 246 -4.12 14.84 3.10
CA THR A 246 -3.85 15.84 4.18
C THR A 246 -4.06 15.38 5.63
N ASN A 247 -4.19 14.07 5.86
CA ASN A 247 -4.50 13.51 7.17
C ASN A 247 -3.28 13.53 8.11
N ALA A 248 -3.03 14.70 8.70
CA ALA A 248 -2.04 14.99 9.74
C ALA A 248 -0.55 14.83 9.34
N MET A 249 -0.26 14.89 8.04
CA MET A 249 1.12 15.01 7.52
C MET A 249 1.26 16.25 6.64
N PRO A 250 2.43 16.90 6.59
CA PRO A 250 2.69 17.98 5.64
C PRO A 250 2.42 17.51 4.22
N THR A 251 1.62 18.26 3.46
CA THR A 251 1.18 17.90 2.11
C THR A 251 1.33 19.09 1.16
N VAL A 252 1.92 18.89 -0.02
CA VAL A 252 2.07 19.92 -1.06
C VAL A 252 0.71 20.30 -1.65
N GLY A 253 0.53 21.61 -1.89
CA GLY A 253 -0.65 22.15 -2.58
C GLY A 253 -1.84 22.40 -1.67
N VAL A 254 -1.75 22.09 -0.38
CA VAL A 254 -2.83 22.38 0.59
C VAL A 254 -3.07 23.87 0.80
N ASP A 255 -2.03 24.68 0.58
CA ASP A 255 -2.04 26.14 0.64
C ASP A 255 -2.54 26.79 -0.66
N ARG A 256 -2.65 26.01 -1.75
CA ARG A 256 -3.06 26.51 -3.07
C ARG A 256 -4.44 26.02 -3.50
N PHE A 257 -4.82 24.83 -3.07
CA PHE A 257 -6.07 24.16 -3.44
C PHE A 257 -6.92 23.91 -2.19
N GLU A 258 -7.27 24.98 -1.48
CA GLU A 258 -8.00 24.91 -0.21
C GLU A 258 -9.40 24.30 -0.39
N ASP A 259 -10.12 24.73 -1.42
CA ASP A 259 -11.51 24.33 -1.70
C ASP A 259 -11.64 23.19 -2.73
N ASP A 260 -10.55 22.82 -3.40
CA ASP A 260 -10.55 21.78 -4.43
C ASP A 260 -9.79 20.53 -3.96
N ARG A 261 -10.53 19.59 -3.37
CA ARG A 261 -9.97 18.30 -2.94
C ARG A 261 -9.35 17.53 -4.10
N ALA A 262 -9.93 17.57 -5.30
CA ALA A 262 -9.44 16.78 -6.42
C ALA A 262 -8.10 17.33 -6.90
N ALA A 263 -8.00 18.64 -7.12
CA ALA A 263 -6.75 19.30 -7.49
C ALA A 263 -5.66 19.06 -6.43
N ARG A 264 -6.01 19.25 -5.15
CA ARG A 264 -5.11 19.00 -4.03
C ARG A 264 -4.58 17.57 -4.01
N HIS A 265 -5.46 16.58 -4.19
CA HIS A 265 -5.09 15.17 -4.16
C HIS A 265 -4.20 14.77 -5.36
N MET A 266 -4.50 15.25 -6.57
CA MET A 266 -3.66 15.01 -7.76
C MET A 266 -2.25 15.59 -7.58
N VAL A 267 -2.17 16.82 -7.09
CA VAL A 267 -0.90 17.53 -6.88
C VAL A 267 -0.05 16.86 -5.79
N SER A 268 -0.68 16.45 -4.70
CA SER A 268 0.02 15.85 -3.56
C SER A 268 0.71 14.52 -3.88
N HIS A 269 0.22 13.71 -4.82
CA HIS A 269 0.92 12.49 -5.22
C HIS A 269 2.19 12.82 -6.01
N THR A 270 2.01 13.55 -7.12
CA THR A 270 3.07 13.73 -8.11
C THR A 270 4.14 14.69 -7.61
N MET A 271 3.73 15.82 -7.03
CA MET A 271 4.68 16.88 -6.67
C MET A 271 5.49 16.52 -5.43
N GLU A 272 4.91 15.82 -4.44
CA GLU A 272 5.68 15.35 -3.28
C GLU A 272 6.82 14.41 -3.70
N MET A 273 6.59 13.54 -4.69
CA MET A 273 7.65 12.66 -5.20
C MET A 273 8.78 13.39 -5.95
N MET A 274 8.54 14.64 -6.39
CA MET A 274 9.51 15.45 -7.14
C MET A 274 10.36 16.39 -6.27
N LEU A 275 10.02 16.52 -4.98
CA LEU A 275 10.72 17.37 -4.02
C LEU A 275 11.90 16.64 -3.36
#